data_AF-A0AAW7Q0M5-F1
#
_entry.id   AF-A0AAW7Q0M5-F1
#
_cell.length_a   1.000
_cell.length_b   1.000
_cell.length_c   1.000
_cell.angle_alpha   90.00
_cell.angle_beta   90.00
_cell.angle_gamma   90.00
#
_symmetry.space_group_name_H-M   'P 1'
#
loop_
_entity.id
_entity.type
_entity.pdbx_description
1 polymer ?
#
loop_
_entity_poly.entity_id
_entity_poly.type
_entity_poly.pdbx_seq_one_letter_code
_entity_poly.pdbx_strand_id
1 'polypeptide(L)' 'MDKATNKDISEYIGKELSTVKGWSSKFPELYNLVRLGMFCQKNNIKEEDIKDLFEFKKKVTELTKV' A
#
# COMPACT_ATOMS: atom_id res chain seq x y z
N MET A 1 0.61 -14.03 -1.40
CA MET A 1 0.11 -12.64 -1.37
C MET A 1 -0.16 -12.21 -2.80
N ASP A 2 -1.43 -11.95 -3.13
CA ASP A 2 -1.80 -11.44 -4.46
C ASP A 2 -1.03 -10.16 -4.75
N LYS A 3 -0.27 -10.16 -5.85
CA LYS A 3 0.35 -8.92 -6.35
C LYS A 3 -0.74 -8.08 -6.97
N ALA A 4 -0.99 -6.89 -6.41
CA ALA A 4 -1.80 -5.86 -7.05
C ALA A 4 -1.28 -5.60 -8.48
N THR A 5 -2.15 -5.82 -9.48
CA THR A 5 -1.82 -5.62 -10.89
C THR A 5 -2.13 -4.18 -11.31
N ASN A 6 -1.54 -3.72 -12.43
CA ASN A 6 -1.88 -2.42 -13.01
C ASN A 6 -3.36 -2.30 -13.39
N LYS A 7 -4.00 -3.43 -13.72
CA LYS A 7 -5.42 -3.49 -14.02
C LYS A 7 -6.23 -3.19 -12.77
N ASP A 8 -5.92 -3.87 -11.67
CA ASP A 8 -6.63 -3.66 -10.41
C ASP A 8 -6.46 -2.22 -9.91
N ILE A 9 -5.26 -1.64 -10.05
CA ILE A 9 -5.01 -0.23 -9.71
C ILE A 9 -5.85 0.69 -10.59
N SER A 10 -5.88 0.46 -11.90
CA SER A 10 -6.62 1.24 -12.89
C SER A 10 -8.13 1.27 -12.60
N GLU A 11 -8.72 0.10 -12.34
CA GLU A 11 -10.13 -0.04 -11.97
C GLU A 11 -10.43 0.69 -10.66
N TYR A 12 -9.54 0.55 -9.68
CA TYR A 12 -9.73 1.10 -8.35
C TYR A 12 -9.69 2.64 -8.31
N ILE A 13 -8.76 3.28 -9.01
CA ILE A 13 -8.61 4.75 -9.00
C ILE A 13 -9.37 5.45 -10.15
N GLY A 14 -10.07 4.69 -11.00
CA GLY A 14 -10.78 5.23 -12.16
C GLY A 14 -9.86 5.93 -13.18
N LYS A 15 -8.66 5.38 -13.41
CA LYS A 15 -7.71 5.89 -14.41
C LYS A 15 -7.48 4.85 -15.49
N GLU A 16 -7.09 5.29 -16.68
CA GLU A 16 -6.76 4.38 -17.77
C GLU A 16 -5.55 3.50 -17.44
N LEU A 17 -5.58 2.24 -17.88
CA LEU A 17 -4.47 1.29 -17.71
C LEU A 17 -3.16 1.80 -18.34
N SER A 18 -3.24 2.52 -19.46
CA SER A 18 -2.13 3.19 -20.13
C SER A 18 -1.42 4.20 -19.22
N THR A 19 -2.22 4.99 -18.49
CA THR A 19 -1.76 5.99 -17.54
C THR A 19 -1.03 5.34 -16.37
N VAL A 20 -1.63 4.30 -15.77
CA VAL A 20 -1.03 3.56 -14.65
C VAL A 20 0.27 2.86 -15.07
N LYS A 21 0.30 2.25 -16.27
CA LYS A 21 1.53 1.65 -16.83
C LYS A 21 2.67 2.66 -16.99
N GLY A 22 2.34 3.91 -17.29
CA GLY A 22 3.32 4.99 -17.41
C GLY A 22 3.92 5.44 -16.08
N TRP A 23 3.25 5.19 -14.95
CA TRP A 23 3.71 5.66 -13.64
C TRP A 23 4.90 4.88 -13.12
N SER A 24 4.99 3.58 -13.37
CA SER A 24 6.11 2.78 -12.87
C SER A 24 7.47 3.27 -13.38
N SER A 25 7.52 3.92 -14.54
CA SER A 25 8.73 4.48 -15.13
C SER A 25 8.87 6.00 -14.92
N LYS A 26 7.78 6.77 -15.04
CA LYS A 26 7.83 8.24 -14.94
C LYS A 26 7.73 8.76 -13.50
N PHE A 27 7.01 8.04 -12.63
CA PHE A 27 6.70 8.46 -11.25
C PHE A 27 6.70 7.23 -10.30
N PRO A 28 7.86 6.59 -10.09
CA PRO A 28 7.94 5.33 -9.35
C PRO A 28 7.44 5.44 -7.91
N GLU A 29 7.65 6.57 -7.24
CA GLU A 29 7.16 6.81 -5.88
C GLU A 29 5.62 6.89 -5.82
N LEU A 30 5.01 7.65 -6.74
CA LEU A 30 3.54 7.70 -6.88
C LEU A 30 2.97 6.32 -7.14
N TYR A 31 3.59 5.56 -8.05
CA TYR A 31 3.17 4.22 -8.38
C TYR A 31 3.18 3.29 -7.14
N ASN A 32 4.22 3.39 -6.31
CA ASN A 32 4.33 2.63 -5.07
C ASN A 32 3.26 3.03 -4.04
N LEU A 33 3.02 4.33 -3.87
CA LEU A 33 1.99 4.84 -2.94
C LEU A 33 0.59 4.38 -3.35
N VAL A 34 0.24 4.50 -4.62
CA VAL A 34 -1.07 4.07 -5.14
C VAL A 34 -1.24 2.55 -4.97
N ARG A 35 -0.20 1.79 -5.27
CA ARG A 35 -0.21 0.33 -5.11
C ARG A 35 -0.40 -0.07 -3.64
N LEU A 36 0.24 0.62 -2.71
CA LEU A 36 0.07 0.40 -1.27
C LEU A 36 -1.36 0.75 -0.84
N GLY A 37 -1.87 1.92 -1.22
CA GLY A 37 -3.24 2.35 -0.87
C GLY A 37 -4.30 1.38 -1.38
N MET A 38 -4.16 0.90 -2.61
CA MET A 38 -5.03 -0.13 -3.18
C MET A 38 -4.95 -1.45 -2.38
N PHE A 39 -3.74 -1.89 -2.01
CA PHE A 39 -3.58 -3.10 -1.21
C PHE A 39 -4.28 -2.97 0.14
N CYS A 40 -4.10 -1.83 0.83
CA CYS A 40 -4.77 -1.55 2.09
C CYS A 40 -6.29 -1.63 1.94
N GLN A 41 -6.86 -0.96 0.94
CA GLN A 41 -8.29 -0.98 0.70
C GLN A 41 -8.86 -2.37 0.35
N LYS A 42 -8.19 -3.12 -0.54
CA LYS A 42 -8.62 -4.49 -0.91
C LYS A 42 -8.71 -5.41 0.31
N ASN A 43 -7.89 -5.17 1.33
CA ASN A 43 -7.85 -5.95 2.56
C ASN A 43 -8.58 -5.29 3.73
N ASN A 44 -9.34 -4.21 3.49
CA ASN A 44 -10.03 -3.44 4.53
C ASN A 44 -9.10 -2.97 5.67
N ILE A 45 -7.85 -2.65 5.34
CA ILE A 45 -6.85 -2.09 6.25
C ILE A 45 -6.98 -0.58 6.22
N LYS A 46 -7.26 0.00 7.38
CA LYS A 46 -7.34 1.43 7.61
C LYS A 46 -6.01 1.99 8.10
N GLU A 47 -5.89 3.32 8.08
CA GLU A 47 -4.71 3.99 8.60
C GLU A 47 -4.51 3.72 10.10
N GLU A 48 -5.60 3.62 10.85
CA GLU A 48 -5.59 3.28 12.27
C GLU A 48 -4.97 1.89 12.51
N ASP A 49 -5.33 0.88 11.70
CA ASP A 49 -4.79 -0.47 11.83
C ASP A 49 -3.26 -0.49 11.66
N ILE A 50 -2.75 0.34 10.74
CA ILE A 50 -1.32 0.47 10.48
C ILE A 50 -0.62 1.16 11.67
N LYS A 51 -1.22 2.23 12.23
CA LYS A 51 -0.69 2.93 13.41
C LYS A 51 -0.61 2.01 14.61
N ASP A 52 -1.66 1.23 14.85
CA ASP A 52 -1.72 0.27 15.95
C ASP A 52 -0.62 -0.79 15.82
N LEU A 53 -0.34 -1.26 14.60
CA LEU A 53 0.76 -2.18 14.31
C LEU A 53 2.14 -1.59 14.62
N PHE A 54 2.36 -0.32 14.31
CA PHE A 54 3.61 0.37 14.64
C PHE A 54 3.80 0.53 16.16
N GLU A 55 2.74 0.92 16.86
CA GLU A 55 2.73 1.03 18.33
C GLU A 55 2.99 -0.33 18.99
N PHE A 56 2.33 -1.39 18.52
CA PHE A 56 2.57 -2.75 19.00
C PHE A 56 4.03 -3.17 18.81
N LYS A 57 4.59 -2.98 17.60
CA LYS A 57 5.99 -3.29 17.31
C LYS A 57 6.95 -2.55 18.24
N LYS A 58 6.68 -1.27 18.53
CA LYS A 58 7.48 -0.46 19.44
C LYS A 58 7.47 -1.04 20.86
N LYS A 59 6.29 -1.36 21.39
CA LYS A 59 6.13 -1.99 22.72
C LYS A 59 6.84 -3.33 22.82
N VAL A 60 6.69 -4.20 21.81
CA VAL A 60 7.40 -5.50 21.79
C VAL A 60 8.91 -5.28 21.78
N THR A 61 9.42 -4.37 20.95
CA THR A 61 10.85 -4.07 20.88
C THR A 61 11.41 -3.61 22.21
N GLU A 62 10.69 -2.75 22.94
CA GLU A 62 11.07 -2.28 24.28
C GLU A 62 11.10 -3.42 25.30
N LEU A 63 10.12 -4.33 25.26
CA LEU A 63 10.05 -5.50 26.15
C LEU A 63 11.10 -6.56 25.86
N THR A 64 11.56 -6.69 24.61
CA THR A 64 12.56 -7.70 24.21
C THR A 64 14.01 -7.21 24.30
N LYS A 65 14.25 -5.94 24.64
CA LYS A 65 15.59 -5.39 24.90
C LYS A 65 16.16 -5.81 26.28
N VAL A 66 15.82 -7.02 26.73
CA VAL A 66 16.40 -7.67 27.92
C VAL A 66 17.71 -8.34 27.53
#